data_AF-A0AAW6CMB6-F1
#
_entry.id   AF-A0AAW6CMB6-F1
#
_cell.length_a   1.000
_cell.length_b   1.000
_cell.length_c   1.000
_cell.angle_alpha   90.00
_cell.angle_beta   90.00
_cell.angle_gamma   90.00
#
_symmetry.space_group_name_H-M   'P 1'
#
loop_
_entity.id
_entity.type
_entity.pdbx_description
1 polymer ?
#
loop_
_entity_poly.entity_id
_entity_poly.type
_entity_poly.pdbx_seq_one_letter_code
_entity_poly.pdbx_strand_id
1 'polypeptide(L)'
;MTKETYFEELSYALRRRELLPRPVEEDGLLPVEWNGRILCRVTESGAVRYDPTWVDTSRAKAALAQVTEAAGTVMEYMTLLENAPPLKADGLADGYRVLAEFNGTVLAGTETLLGAQFVTWARDYDRSGVNDGHYYMEDYQGAREDFALRSGLVARERVFDQEQMEGLRQAVQGFLYGEGPASYQQEFQCRRLLDQITAQLPERTQDQMQSESHELGQSM
;
A
#
# COMPACT_ATOMS: atom_id res chain seq x y z
N MET A 1 -15.38 14.44 7.90
CA MET A 1 -15.37 12.98 7.86
C MET A 1 -16.11 12.51 9.09
N THR A 2 -17.08 11.62 8.91
CA THR A 2 -17.78 10.99 10.04
C THR A 2 -17.13 9.65 10.39
N LYS A 3 -17.40 9.15 11.59
CA LYS A 3 -16.94 7.84 12.02
C LYS A 3 -17.47 6.73 11.11
N GLU A 4 -18.73 6.84 10.71
CA GLU A 4 -19.43 5.88 9.87
C GLU A 4 -18.75 5.78 8.49
N THR A 5 -18.53 6.94 7.85
CA THR A 5 -17.83 6.99 6.55
C THR A 5 -16.41 6.46 6.64
N TYR A 6 -15.68 6.73 7.74
CA TYR A 6 -14.34 6.20 7.93
C TYR A 6 -14.32 4.68 8.07
N PHE A 7 -15.21 4.11 8.87
CA PHE A 7 -15.27 2.67 9.06
C PHE A 7 -15.80 1.92 7.85
N GLU A 8 -16.68 2.52 7.05
CA GLU A 8 -17.11 1.97 5.77
C GLU A 8 -15.94 1.89 4.79
N GLU A 9 -15.20 3.00 4.62
CA GLU A 9 -14.03 3.06 3.75
C GLU A 9 -12.93 2.07 4.20
N LEU A 10 -12.63 2.05 5.51
CA LEU A 10 -11.68 1.10 6.09
C LEU A 10 -12.14 -0.35 5.87
N SER A 11 -13.45 -0.61 5.89
CA SER A 11 -13.97 -1.95 5.65
C SER A 11 -13.69 -2.44 4.23
N TYR A 12 -13.75 -1.57 3.23
CA TYR A 12 -13.37 -1.92 1.87
C TYR A 12 -11.88 -2.24 1.77
N ALA A 13 -11.03 -1.38 2.32
CA ALA A 13 -9.56 -1.56 2.33
C ALA A 13 -9.14 -2.87 3.03
N LEU A 14 -9.79 -3.22 4.15
CA LEU A 14 -9.51 -4.46 4.88
C LEU A 14 -9.90 -5.71 4.09
N ARG A 15 -11.07 -5.71 3.45
CA ARG A 15 -11.55 -6.88 2.68
C ARG A 15 -10.63 -7.24 1.52
N ARG A 16 -10.01 -6.25 0.87
CA ARG A 16 -9.01 -6.47 -0.19
C ARG A 16 -7.73 -7.15 0.31
N ARG A 17 -7.46 -7.06 1.61
CA ARG A 17 -6.33 -7.69 2.31
C ARG A 17 -6.72 -9.00 2.98
N GLU A 18 -7.89 -9.57 2.63
CA GLU A 18 -8.45 -10.78 3.23
C GLU A 18 -8.69 -10.66 4.75
N LEU A 19 -8.80 -9.42 5.24
CA LEU A 19 -9.13 -9.10 6.62
C LEU A 19 -10.63 -8.79 6.72
N LEU A 20 -11.30 -9.37 7.71
CA LEU A 20 -12.76 -9.35 7.77
C LEU A 20 -13.24 -8.34 8.84
N PRO A 21 -13.68 -7.13 8.45
CA PRO A 21 -14.33 -6.21 9.38
C PRO A 21 -15.68 -6.76 9.83
N ARG A 22 -15.96 -6.67 11.13
CA ARG A 22 -17.23 -7.04 11.76
C ARG A 22 -18.09 -5.79 12.02
N PRO A 23 -19.39 -5.94 12.31
CA PRO A 23 -20.19 -4.81 12.79
C PRO A 23 -19.53 -4.12 13.98
N VAL A 24 -19.61 -2.79 13.99
CA VAL A 24 -19.08 -1.94 15.07
C VAL A 24 -19.71 -2.37 16.40
N GLU A 25 -18.87 -2.52 17.43
CA GLU A 25 -19.29 -2.89 18.78
C GLU A 25 -19.97 -1.72 19.51
N GLU A 26 -20.69 -1.98 20.61
CA GLU A 26 -21.37 -0.94 21.41
C GLU A 26 -20.41 0.10 21.98
N ASP A 27 -19.15 -0.27 22.20
CA ASP A 27 -18.07 0.63 22.63
C ASP A 27 -17.55 1.53 21.49
N GLY A 28 -18.11 1.36 20.29
CA GLY A 28 -17.81 2.16 19.12
C GLY A 28 -16.54 1.76 18.38
N LEU A 29 -15.98 0.58 18.64
CA LEU A 29 -14.80 0.08 17.95
C LEU A 29 -15.18 -0.83 16.77
N LEU A 30 -14.38 -0.80 15.70
CA LEU A 30 -14.52 -1.69 14.55
C LEU A 30 -13.68 -2.95 14.78
N PRO A 31 -14.26 -4.13 15.03
CA PRO A 31 -13.50 -5.36 15.20
C PRO A 31 -13.04 -5.89 13.84
N VAL A 32 -11.80 -6.37 13.78
CA VAL A 32 -11.23 -7.01 12.59
C VAL A 32 -10.89 -8.46 12.90
N GLU A 33 -11.45 -9.35 12.09
CA GLU A 33 -11.27 -10.80 12.18
C GLU A 33 -10.23 -11.28 11.17
N TRP A 34 -9.41 -12.23 11.59
CA TRP A 34 -8.46 -12.95 10.75
C TRP A 34 -8.40 -14.41 11.20
N ASN A 35 -8.51 -15.36 10.28
CA ASN A 35 -8.57 -16.79 10.57
C ASN A 35 -9.67 -17.20 11.59
N GLY A 36 -10.87 -16.63 11.47
CA GLY A 36 -12.01 -17.02 12.32
C GLY A 36 -11.97 -16.47 13.74
N ARG A 37 -11.02 -15.59 14.07
CA ARG A 37 -10.87 -14.98 15.40
C ARG A 37 -10.64 -13.48 15.29
N ILE A 38 -11.07 -12.74 16.30
CA ILE A 38 -10.79 -11.31 16.41
C ILE A 38 -9.29 -11.12 16.58
N LEU A 39 -8.69 -10.38 15.66
CA LEU A 39 -7.28 -10.02 15.66
C LEU A 39 -7.06 -8.72 16.43
N CYS A 40 -7.89 -7.72 16.17
CA CYS A 40 -7.79 -6.40 16.77
C CYS A 40 -9.11 -5.61 16.66
N ARG A 41 -9.11 -4.39 17.21
CA ARG A 41 -10.19 -3.40 17.16
C ARG A 41 -9.62 -2.05 16.73
N VAL A 42 -10.27 -1.39 15.78
CA VAL A 42 -9.86 -0.07 15.28
C VAL A 42 -10.75 1.02 15.89
N THR A 43 -10.14 2.10 16.36
CA THR A 43 -10.85 3.28 16.86
C THR A 43 -11.26 4.22 15.72
N GLU A 44 -12.16 5.16 16.00
CA GLU A 44 -12.53 6.23 15.06
C GLU A 44 -11.36 7.15 14.68
N SER A 45 -10.26 7.13 15.45
CA SER A 45 -9.03 7.86 15.18
C SER A 45 -8.00 7.04 14.38
N GLY A 46 -8.37 5.84 13.93
CA GLY A 46 -7.47 4.91 13.22
C GLY A 46 -6.44 4.21 14.10
N ALA A 47 -6.55 4.30 15.43
CA ALA A 47 -5.67 3.57 16.34
C ALA A 47 -6.11 2.10 16.43
N VAL A 48 -5.14 1.18 16.36
CA VAL A 48 -5.39 -0.26 16.45
C VAL A 48 -5.11 -0.75 17.87
N ARG A 49 -6.12 -1.36 18.49
CA ARG A 49 -6.07 -1.98 19.82
C ARG A 49 -6.15 -3.49 19.70
N TYR A 50 -5.32 -4.21 20.42
CA TYR A 50 -5.31 -5.68 20.40
C TYR A 50 -4.82 -6.22 21.74
N ASP A 51 -5.20 -7.46 22.04
CA ASP A 51 -4.60 -8.20 23.14
C ASP A 51 -3.30 -8.87 22.65
N PRO A 52 -2.14 -8.68 23.30
CA PRO A 52 -0.89 -9.32 22.91
C PRO A 52 -0.98 -10.85 22.80
N THR A 53 -1.87 -11.49 23.56
CA THR A 53 -2.09 -12.94 23.52
C THR A 53 -2.78 -13.42 22.24
N TRP A 54 -3.43 -12.52 21.47
CA TRP A 54 -4.05 -12.86 20.18
C TRP A 54 -3.06 -12.77 19.00
N VAL A 55 -1.89 -12.19 19.22
CA VAL A 55 -0.90 -11.84 18.19
C VAL A 55 0.48 -12.44 18.52
N ASP A 56 0.47 -13.72 18.87
CA ASP A 56 1.65 -14.48 19.29
C ASP A 56 2.45 -15.06 18.10
N THR A 57 1.78 -15.35 16.98
CA THR A 57 2.41 -15.88 15.76
C THR A 57 2.92 -14.78 14.82
N SER A 58 3.97 -15.09 14.03
CA SER A 58 4.50 -14.16 13.02
C SER A 58 3.44 -13.76 11.99
N ARG A 59 2.54 -14.69 11.60
CA ARG A 59 1.45 -14.39 10.66
C ARG A 59 0.40 -13.46 11.26
N ALA A 60 0.03 -13.65 12.54
CA ALA A 60 -0.87 -12.72 13.21
C ALA A 60 -0.26 -11.32 13.33
N LYS A 61 1.06 -11.22 13.60
CA LYS A 61 1.79 -9.94 13.62
C LYS A 61 1.78 -9.25 12.25
N ALA A 62 1.99 -10.01 11.17
CA ALA A 62 1.92 -9.49 9.80
C ALA A 62 0.49 -9.00 9.46
N ALA A 63 -0.54 -9.79 9.78
CA ALA A 63 -1.93 -9.38 9.60
C ALA A 63 -2.27 -8.11 10.40
N LEU A 64 -1.79 -7.99 11.64
CA LEU A 64 -1.98 -6.79 12.47
C LEU A 64 -1.28 -5.57 11.86
N ALA A 65 -0.07 -5.75 11.31
CA ALA A 65 0.64 -4.69 10.60
C ALA A 65 -0.18 -4.22 9.39
N GLN A 66 -0.76 -5.14 8.62
CA GLN A 66 -1.63 -4.80 7.49
C GLN A 66 -2.91 -4.04 7.92
N VAL A 67 -3.51 -4.37 9.06
CA VAL A 67 -4.63 -3.59 9.61
C VAL A 67 -4.18 -2.18 10.00
N THR A 68 -3.03 -2.08 10.66
CA THR A 68 -2.48 -0.79 11.12
C THR A 68 -2.16 0.13 9.95
N GLU A 69 -1.54 -0.43 8.92
CA GLU A 69 -1.27 0.26 7.67
C GLU A 69 -2.57 0.68 6.98
N ALA A 70 -3.58 -0.20 6.90
CA ALA A 70 -4.88 0.14 6.29
C ALA A 70 -5.53 1.31 7.01
N ALA A 71 -5.63 1.21 8.35
CA ALA A 71 -6.26 2.21 9.19
C ALA A 71 -5.55 3.57 9.07
N GLY A 72 -4.21 3.57 9.05
CA GLY A 72 -3.40 4.77 8.87
C GLY A 72 -3.56 5.39 7.49
N THR A 73 -3.46 4.60 6.42
CA THR A 73 -3.59 5.06 5.04
C THR A 73 -4.98 5.65 4.77
N VAL A 74 -6.05 4.96 5.18
CA VAL A 74 -7.43 5.43 5.03
C VAL A 74 -7.65 6.73 5.80
N MET A 75 -7.18 6.79 7.04
CA MET A 75 -7.27 8.00 7.85
C MET A 75 -6.53 9.18 7.20
N GLU A 76 -5.33 8.95 6.66
CA GLU A 76 -4.52 9.95 5.98
C GLU A 76 -5.27 10.53 4.77
N TYR A 77 -5.67 9.69 3.81
CA TYR A 77 -6.25 10.23 2.58
C TYR A 77 -7.64 10.80 2.78
N MET A 78 -8.48 10.25 3.67
CA MET A 78 -9.81 10.82 3.92
C MET A 78 -9.69 12.19 4.59
N THR A 79 -8.74 12.34 5.51
CA THR A 79 -8.45 13.65 6.11
C THR A 79 -7.95 14.64 5.06
N LEU A 80 -7.10 14.21 4.13
CA LEU A 80 -6.65 15.06 3.04
C LEU A 80 -7.80 15.44 2.10
N LEU A 81 -8.65 14.48 1.71
CA LEU A 81 -9.80 14.72 0.85
C LEU A 81 -10.77 15.71 1.47
N GLU A 82 -11.08 15.59 2.76
CA GLU A 82 -11.98 16.52 3.45
C GLU A 82 -11.47 17.97 3.38
N ASN A 83 -10.17 18.17 3.60
CA ASN A 83 -9.54 19.49 3.69
C ASN A 83 -9.05 20.03 2.34
N ALA A 84 -8.93 19.19 1.32
CA ALA A 84 -8.39 19.56 0.03
C ALA A 84 -9.33 20.50 -0.75
N PRO A 85 -8.78 21.50 -1.47
CA PRO A 85 -9.58 22.37 -2.31
C PRO A 85 -10.14 21.59 -3.52
N PRO A 86 -11.31 21.99 -4.04
CA PRO A 86 -11.85 21.39 -5.26
C PRO A 86 -10.91 21.67 -6.44
N LEU A 87 -10.70 20.65 -7.27
CA LEU A 87 -9.94 20.77 -8.51
C LEU A 87 -10.80 21.50 -9.55
N LYS A 88 -10.31 22.65 -10.00
CA LYS A 88 -10.92 23.39 -11.11
C LYS A 88 -10.15 23.07 -12.40
N ALA A 89 -10.88 22.51 -13.36
CA ALA A 89 -10.40 22.25 -14.71
C ALA A 89 -11.58 22.30 -15.69
N ASP A 90 -11.38 22.92 -16.84
CA ASP A 90 -12.40 23.08 -17.88
C ASP A 90 -12.83 21.71 -18.40
N GLY A 91 -14.15 21.47 -18.40
CA GLY A 91 -14.74 20.20 -18.84
C GLY A 91 -14.59 19.02 -17.87
N LEU A 92 -13.97 19.22 -16.70
CA LEU A 92 -13.95 18.21 -15.64
C LEU A 92 -15.23 18.31 -14.81
N ALA A 93 -15.86 17.17 -14.52
CA ALA A 93 -16.98 17.13 -13.60
C ALA A 93 -16.54 17.52 -12.18
N ASP A 94 -17.39 18.26 -11.47
CA ASP A 94 -17.17 18.56 -10.06
C ASP A 94 -17.09 17.27 -9.23
N GLY A 95 -16.24 17.27 -8.21
CA GLY A 95 -16.11 16.16 -7.26
C GLY A 95 -14.66 15.85 -6.88
N TYR A 96 -13.73 16.07 -7.79
CA TYR A 96 -12.31 15.87 -7.52
C TYR A 96 -11.72 16.98 -6.65
N ARG A 97 -10.84 16.60 -5.74
CA ARG A 97 -10.09 17.50 -4.87
C ARG A 97 -8.60 17.31 -5.03
N VAL A 98 -7.85 18.41 -4.95
CA VAL A 98 -6.40 18.40 -5.15
C VAL A 98 -5.70 17.99 -3.86
N LEU A 99 -5.13 16.78 -3.86
CA LEU A 99 -4.33 16.26 -2.74
C LEU A 99 -2.90 16.78 -2.81
N ALA A 100 -2.32 16.84 -4.02
CA ALA A 100 -1.02 17.45 -4.27
C ALA A 100 -0.92 17.95 -5.72
N GLU A 101 -0.12 18.98 -5.95
CA GLU A 101 0.20 19.46 -7.30
C GLU A 101 1.67 19.89 -7.35
N PHE A 102 2.43 19.33 -8.29
CA PHE A 102 3.85 19.65 -8.48
C PHE A 102 4.27 19.45 -9.93
N ASN A 103 5.05 20.40 -10.45
CA ASN A 103 5.65 20.36 -11.80
C ASN A 103 4.66 20.02 -12.93
N GLY A 104 3.44 20.57 -12.86
CA GLY A 104 2.40 20.30 -13.85
C GLY A 104 1.72 18.94 -13.72
N THR A 105 2.00 18.17 -12.67
CA THR A 105 1.27 16.94 -12.33
C THR A 105 0.38 17.21 -11.13
N VAL A 106 -0.86 16.70 -11.15
CA VAL A 106 -1.86 16.83 -10.09
C VAL A 106 -2.20 15.44 -9.60
N LEU A 107 -2.08 15.20 -8.29
CA LEU A 107 -2.74 14.09 -7.60
C LEU A 107 -4.06 14.60 -7.05
N ALA A 108 -5.15 14.05 -7.55
CA ALA A 108 -6.50 14.34 -7.10
C ALA A 108 -7.17 13.07 -6.56
N GLY A 109 -8.22 13.26 -5.79
CA GLY A 109 -9.10 12.16 -5.41
C GLY A 109 -10.54 12.59 -5.22
N THR A 110 -11.42 11.61 -5.18
CA THR A 110 -12.86 11.77 -4.90
C THR A 110 -13.34 10.55 -4.12
N GLU A 111 -14.31 10.76 -3.24
CA GLU A 111 -15.06 9.66 -2.64
C GLU A 111 -16.11 9.16 -3.64
N THR A 112 -16.25 7.84 -3.77
CA THR A 112 -17.30 7.22 -4.61
C THR A 112 -18.12 6.25 -3.76
N LEU A 113 -19.21 5.72 -4.33
CA LEU A 113 -20.03 4.69 -3.67
C LEU A 113 -19.31 3.35 -3.47
N LEU A 114 -18.16 3.16 -4.12
CA LEU A 114 -17.36 1.93 -4.09
C LEU A 114 -15.99 2.16 -3.43
N GLY A 115 -15.85 3.24 -2.66
CA GLY A 115 -14.59 3.64 -2.03
C GLY A 115 -13.93 4.84 -2.69
N ALA A 116 -12.79 5.28 -2.16
CA ALA A 116 -12.03 6.39 -2.71
C ALA A 116 -11.41 6.06 -4.08
N GLN A 117 -11.50 7.00 -5.01
CA GLN A 117 -10.80 6.97 -6.28
C GLN A 117 -9.73 8.06 -6.29
N PHE A 118 -8.53 7.69 -6.73
CA PHE A 118 -7.42 8.62 -6.91
C PHE A 118 -7.05 8.71 -8.38
N VAL A 119 -6.60 9.88 -8.80
CA VAL A 119 -6.22 10.14 -10.20
C VAL A 119 -4.99 11.01 -10.22
N THR A 120 -4.05 10.65 -11.10
CA THR A 120 -2.94 11.54 -11.46
C THR A 120 -3.17 12.11 -12.85
N TRP A 121 -3.12 13.42 -12.97
CA TRP A 121 -3.29 14.14 -14.22
C TRP A 121 -2.10 15.03 -14.53
N ALA A 122 -1.88 15.32 -15.81
CA ALA A 122 -1.05 16.43 -16.25
C ALA A 122 -1.91 17.68 -16.44
N ARG A 123 -1.47 18.82 -15.90
CA ARG A 123 -1.99 20.14 -16.22
C ARG A 123 -1.62 20.51 -17.64
N ASP A 124 -2.54 21.15 -18.34
CA ASP A 124 -2.23 21.86 -19.58
C ASP A 124 -1.30 23.05 -19.33
N TYR A 125 -0.76 23.60 -20.41
CA TYR A 125 0.22 24.68 -20.38
C TYR A 125 -0.32 25.96 -19.71
N ASP A 126 -1.59 26.27 -19.95
CA ASP A 126 -2.33 27.42 -19.41
C ASP A 126 -2.99 27.15 -18.05
N ARG A 127 -2.89 25.92 -17.52
CA ARG A 127 -3.48 25.45 -16.25
C ARG A 127 -5.01 25.54 -16.21
N SER A 128 -5.68 25.67 -17.35
CA SER A 128 -7.14 25.66 -17.46
C SER A 128 -7.74 24.27 -17.33
N GLY A 129 -6.98 23.22 -17.61
CA GLY A 129 -7.47 21.88 -17.83
C GLY A 129 -6.51 20.81 -17.30
N VAL A 130 -6.95 19.56 -17.45
CA VAL A 130 -6.19 18.36 -17.08
C VAL A 130 -6.30 17.31 -18.19
N ASN A 131 -5.24 16.56 -18.42
CA ASN A 131 -5.17 15.48 -19.40
C ASN A 131 -4.31 14.32 -18.89
N ASP A 132 -4.22 13.24 -19.68
CA ASP A 132 -3.38 12.07 -19.39
C ASP A 132 -3.64 11.48 -17.99
N GLY A 133 -4.90 11.11 -17.72
CA GLY A 133 -5.33 10.62 -16.41
C GLY A 133 -4.99 9.16 -16.17
N HIS A 134 -4.24 8.85 -15.10
CA HIS A 134 -4.12 7.49 -14.58
C HIS A 134 -5.02 7.35 -13.36
N TYR A 135 -5.91 6.34 -13.38
CA TYR A 135 -6.97 6.17 -12.39
C TYR A 135 -6.67 4.97 -11.49
N TYR A 136 -6.81 5.17 -10.19
CA TYR A 136 -6.51 4.22 -9.14
C TYR A 136 -7.74 4.05 -8.25
N MET A 137 -8.42 2.92 -8.37
CA MET A 137 -9.54 2.58 -7.50
C MET A 137 -9.00 2.02 -6.19
N GLU A 138 -9.29 2.71 -5.08
CA GLU A 138 -8.92 2.30 -3.72
C GLU A 138 -7.41 2.04 -3.53
N ASP A 139 -6.57 2.57 -4.42
CA ASP A 139 -5.12 2.39 -4.43
C ASP A 139 -4.41 3.74 -4.31
N TYR A 140 -4.46 4.29 -3.09
CA TYR A 140 -3.81 5.55 -2.77
C TYR A 140 -2.29 5.47 -2.91
N GLN A 141 -1.69 4.32 -2.58
CA GLN A 141 -0.25 4.13 -2.66
C GLN A 141 0.24 4.19 -4.12
N GLY A 142 -0.40 3.42 -5.02
CA GLY A 142 -0.08 3.45 -6.45
C GLY A 142 -0.23 4.86 -7.04
N ALA A 143 -1.27 5.60 -6.64
CA ALA A 143 -1.45 6.99 -7.08
C ALA A 143 -0.34 7.93 -6.58
N ARG A 144 0.16 7.75 -5.35
CA ARG A 144 1.28 8.53 -4.82
C ARG A 144 2.59 8.22 -5.52
N GLU A 145 2.86 6.94 -5.78
CA GLU A 145 4.06 6.49 -6.49
C GLU A 145 4.07 7.02 -7.93
N ASP A 146 2.95 6.90 -8.64
CA ASP A 146 2.79 7.45 -9.99
C ASP A 146 2.93 8.98 -10.00
N PHE A 147 2.29 9.68 -9.04
CA PHE A 147 2.47 11.12 -8.88
C PHE A 147 3.93 11.50 -8.67
N ALA A 148 4.65 10.79 -7.79
CA ALA A 148 6.05 11.06 -7.49
C ALA A 148 6.96 10.90 -8.71
N LEU A 149 6.69 9.87 -9.54
CA LEU A 149 7.42 9.64 -10.78
C LEU A 149 7.07 10.67 -11.85
N ARG A 150 5.78 10.88 -12.15
CA ARG A 150 5.31 11.78 -13.23
C ARG A 150 5.61 13.24 -12.95
N SER A 151 5.57 13.66 -11.69
CA SER A 151 5.93 15.02 -11.27
C SER A 151 7.45 15.27 -11.26
N GLY A 152 8.27 14.22 -11.36
CA GLY A 152 9.73 14.30 -11.29
C GLY A 152 10.27 14.51 -9.87
N LEU A 153 9.45 14.30 -8.83
CA LEU A 153 9.93 14.28 -7.44
C LEU A 153 10.92 13.13 -7.20
N VAL A 154 10.74 12.03 -7.95
CA VAL A 154 11.63 10.87 -7.91
C VAL A 154 12.14 10.59 -9.33
N ALA A 155 13.47 10.50 -9.47
CA ALA A 155 14.09 10.13 -10.75
C ALA A 155 13.85 8.64 -11.01
N ARG A 156 13.18 8.32 -12.12
CA ARG A 156 12.82 6.93 -12.48
C ARG A 156 14.06 6.03 -12.60
N GLU A 157 15.19 6.58 -13.00
CA GLU A 157 16.47 5.88 -13.10
C GLU A 157 17.07 5.47 -11.74
N ARG A 158 16.50 5.97 -10.63
CA ARG A 158 16.94 5.68 -9.26
C ARG A 158 15.97 4.78 -8.50
N VAL A 159 14.91 4.31 -9.14
CA VAL A 159 13.91 3.41 -8.54
C VAL A 159 13.94 2.10 -9.31
N PHE A 160 14.04 1.00 -8.57
CA PHE A 160 13.87 -0.31 -9.16
C PHE A 160 12.38 -0.62 -9.26
N ASP A 161 11.94 -1.09 -10.43
CA ASP A 161 10.61 -1.68 -10.55
C ASP A 161 10.53 -3.04 -9.81
N GLN A 162 9.33 -3.60 -9.72
CA GLN A 162 9.10 -4.85 -9.00
C GLN A 162 9.92 -6.01 -9.57
N GLU A 163 10.08 -6.09 -10.89
CA GLU A 163 10.84 -7.15 -11.56
C GLU A 163 12.34 -7.01 -11.28
N GLN A 164 12.85 -5.78 -11.32
CA GLN A 164 14.23 -5.46 -10.94
C GLN A 164 14.49 -5.76 -9.46
N MET A 165 13.56 -5.44 -8.57
CA MET A 165 13.66 -5.77 -7.15
C MET A 165 13.63 -7.28 -6.91
N GLU A 166 12.82 -8.01 -7.67
CA GLU A 166 12.78 -9.48 -7.63
C GLU A 166 14.10 -10.09 -8.13
N GLY A 167 14.64 -9.58 -9.24
CA GLY A 167 15.94 -10.00 -9.75
C GLY A 167 17.07 -9.73 -8.75
N LEU A 168 17.04 -8.59 -8.07
CA LEU A 168 17.98 -8.29 -6.99
C LEU A 168 17.82 -9.26 -5.81
N ARG A 169 16.58 -9.59 -5.41
CA ARG A 169 16.32 -10.56 -4.35
C ARG A 169 16.91 -11.92 -4.69
N GLN A 170 16.61 -12.44 -5.88
CA GLN A 170 17.13 -13.72 -6.36
C GLN A 170 18.66 -13.72 -6.45
N ALA A 171 19.28 -12.63 -6.93
CA ALA A 171 20.73 -12.52 -6.99
C ALA A 171 21.39 -12.55 -5.60
N VAL A 172 20.84 -11.83 -4.62
CA VAL A 172 21.36 -11.83 -3.24
C VAL A 172 21.15 -13.19 -2.56
N GLN A 173 20.00 -13.84 -2.78
CA GLN A 173 19.74 -15.20 -2.29
C GLN A 173 20.72 -16.20 -2.92
N GLY A 174 20.89 -16.16 -4.24
CA GLY A 174 21.82 -17.02 -4.98
C GLY A 174 23.25 -16.85 -4.48
N PHE A 175 23.68 -15.62 -4.20
CA PHE A 175 25.00 -15.38 -3.61
C PHE A 175 25.14 -15.95 -2.18
N LEU A 176 24.11 -15.80 -1.34
CA LEU A 176 24.11 -16.32 0.03
C LEU A 176 24.13 -17.85 0.10
N TYR A 177 23.44 -18.53 -0.82
CA TYR A 177 23.32 -19.99 -0.84
C TYR A 177 24.27 -20.71 -1.81
N GLY A 178 24.97 -19.96 -2.68
CA GLY A 178 25.92 -20.47 -3.67
C GLY A 178 27.37 -20.40 -3.19
N GLU A 179 28.22 -19.62 -3.89
CA GLU A 179 29.64 -19.43 -3.53
C GLU A 179 29.82 -18.92 -2.09
N GLY A 180 28.83 -18.16 -1.60
CA GLY A 180 28.77 -17.69 -0.24
C GLY A 180 29.64 -16.45 0.02
N PRO A 181 29.27 -15.64 1.02
CA PRO A 181 30.07 -14.50 1.44
C PRO A 181 31.42 -14.95 2.02
N ALA A 182 32.49 -14.21 1.70
CA ALA A 182 33.85 -14.51 2.14
C ALA A 182 34.10 -14.18 3.63
N SER A 183 33.13 -13.53 4.30
CA SER A 183 33.23 -13.17 5.71
C SER A 183 31.87 -13.05 6.37
N TYR A 184 31.84 -13.20 7.69
CA TYR A 184 30.64 -12.99 8.51
C TYR A 184 30.04 -11.58 8.35
N GLN A 185 30.89 -10.56 8.20
CA GLN A 185 30.41 -9.19 7.98
C GLN A 185 29.68 -9.06 6.64
N GLN A 186 30.22 -9.66 5.58
CA GLN A 186 29.60 -9.65 4.27
C GLN A 186 28.28 -10.45 4.28
N GLU A 187 28.25 -11.59 4.97
CA GLU A 187 27.01 -12.35 5.17
C GLU A 187 25.94 -11.53 5.87
N PHE A 188 26.30 -10.86 6.96
CA PHE A 188 25.38 -10.00 7.70
C PHE A 188 24.83 -8.86 6.83
N GLN A 189 25.68 -8.22 6.03
CA GLN A 189 25.26 -7.18 5.10
C GLN A 189 24.31 -7.71 4.03
N CYS A 190 24.61 -8.87 3.43
CA CYS A 190 23.75 -9.52 2.43
C CYS A 190 22.40 -9.92 3.02
N ARG A 191 22.36 -10.49 4.24
CA ARG A 191 21.11 -10.84 4.93
C ARG A 191 20.25 -9.60 5.20
N ARG A 192 20.87 -8.52 5.72
CA ARG A 192 20.16 -7.26 5.97
C ARG A 192 19.63 -6.64 4.66
N LEU A 193 20.40 -6.69 3.59
CA LEU A 193 19.96 -6.23 2.28
C LEU A 193 18.79 -7.07 1.76
N LEU A 194 18.87 -8.39 1.91
CA LEU A 194 17.79 -9.30 1.53
C LEU A 194 16.50 -9.01 2.31
N ASP A 195 16.61 -8.76 3.61
CA ASP A 195 15.46 -8.39 4.45
C ASP A 195 14.82 -7.07 3.97
N GLN A 196 15.64 -6.08 3.61
CA GLN A 196 15.16 -4.80 3.08
C GLN A 196 14.44 -4.96 1.74
N ILE A 197 15.02 -5.70 0.80
CA ILE A 197 14.41 -5.96 -0.51
C ILE A 197 13.11 -6.75 -0.33
N THR A 198 13.12 -7.77 0.52
CA THR A 198 11.95 -8.63 0.76
C THR A 198 10.81 -7.85 1.40
N ALA A 199 11.10 -6.92 2.31
CA ALA A 199 10.08 -6.07 2.94
C ALA A 199 9.40 -5.09 1.96
N GLN A 200 10.02 -4.82 0.81
CA GLN A 200 9.45 -3.94 -0.23
C GLN A 200 8.70 -4.71 -1.32
N LEU A 201 8.84 -6.04 -1.38
CA LEU A 201 8.14 -6.89 -2.33
C LEU A 201 6.86 -7.44 -1.69
N PRO A 202 5.76 -7.59 -2.45
CA PRO A 202 4.57 -8.26 -1.94
C PRO A 202 4.88 -9.71 -1.52
N GLU A 203 4.19 -10.22 -0.50
CA GLU A 203 4.33 -11.61 -0.07
C GLU A 203 3.98 -12.54 -1.24
N ARG A 204 4.91 -13.45 -1.59
CA ARG A 204 4.66 -14.44 -2.65
C ARG A 204 3.56 -15.41 -2.22
N THR A 205 2.57 -15.60 -3.09
CA THR A 205 1.55 -16.65 -2.93
C THR A 205 2.19 -18.03 -3.02
N GLN A 206 1.62 -19.03 -2.33
CA GLN A 206 2.16 -20.40 -2.29
C GLN A 206 2.43 -21.02 -3.67
N ASP A 207 1.67 -20.63 -4.70
CA ASP A 207 1.86 -21.09 -6.09
C ASP A 207 3.19 -20.63 -6.71
N GLN A 208 3.68 -19.43 -6.37
CA GLN A 208 4.98 -18.91 -6.87
C GLN A 208 6.17 -19.58 -6.18
N MET A 209 6.00 -20.06 -4.94
CA MET A 209 7.04 -20.82 -4.24
C MET A 209 7.17 -22.25 -4.79
N GLN A 210 6.08 -22.85 -5.29
CA GLN A 210 6.07 -24.19 -5.87
C GLN A 210 6.71 -24.23 -7.26
N SER A 211 6.58 -23.17 -8.06
CA SER A 211 7.23 -23.10 -9.39
C SER A 211 8.75 -23.01 -9.28
N GLU A 212 9.28 -22.17 -8.38
CA GLU A 212 10.73 -22.02 -8.20
C GLU A 212 11.39 -23.26 -7.58
N SER A 213 10.70 -23.96 -6.66
CA SER A 213 11.23 -25.22 -6.11
C SER A 213 11.23 -26.35 -7.15
N HIS A 214 10.37 -26.29 -8.17
CA HIS A 214 10.41 -27.19 -9.31
C HIS A 214 11.56 -26.85 -10.28
N GLU A 215 11.85 -25.57 -10.52
CA GLU A 215 12.95 -25.14 -11.41
C GLU A 215 14.34 -25.37 -10.79
N LEU A 216 14.50 -25.13 -9.49
CA LEU A 216 15.75 -25.40 -8.76
C LEU A 216 16.04 -26.91 -8.61
N GLY A 217 15.00 -27.75 -8.58
CA GLY A 217 15.13 -29.21 -8.53
C GLY A 217 15.46 -29.87 -9.87
N GLN A 218 15.27 -29.17 -10.99
CA GLN A 218 15.55 -29.67 -12.34
C GLN A 218 16.91 -29.22 -12.90
N SER A 219 17.63 -28.34 -12.19
CA SER A 219 18.97 -27.85 -12.56
C SER A 219 20.12 -28.46 -11.72
N MET A 220 19.88 -29.58 -11.01
CA MET A 220 20.94 -30.41 -10.40
C MET A 220 21.12 -31.73 -11.16
#